data_AF-A0A9E2JLR2-F1
#
_entry.id   AF-A0A9E2JLR2-F1
#
_cell.length_a   1.000
_cell.length_b   1.000
_cell.length_c   1.000
_cell.angle_alpha   90.00
_cell.angle_beta   90.00
_cell.angle_gamma   90.00
#
_symmetry.space_group_name_H-M   'P 1'
#
loop_
_entity.id
_entity.type
_entity.pdbx_description
1 polymer ?
#
loop_
_entity_poly.entity_id
_entity_poly.type
_entity_poly.pdbx_seq_one_letter_code
_entity_poly.pdbx_strand_id
1 'polypeptide(L)'
;KIISLIPVVLFSFEKIFKNQLIYVPLLDIFQLFFLLVSFYFFILGITNRRKKFILFAFSNLFLGFFISTKFFITGLTVFGAYFLTLLINKDRRGIVYLITTTPIAIIVLLSSYLRVLAFGYSIRELIGIQKWVYLYHNSFLIFPFSIWPLLLFNKWYVWFGDKPIITDSQWSITWPILIIIYTGGLFLYFFRKIKIRKQELIFFVWPAVYLFFHSFGQAFSRYFVILIPVLYIVAIKVIIEIIKTSKTKK
;
A
#
# COMPACT_ATOMS: atom_id res chain seq x y z
N LYS A 1 -14.73 12.15 14.99
CA LYS A 1 -13.58 12.97 14.54
C LYS A 1 -12.33 12.70 15.37
N ILE A 2 -12.40 12.54 16.70
CA ILE A 2 -11.21 12.21 17.52
C ILE A 2 -10.65 10.80 17.19
N ILE A 3 -11.52 9.82 16.96
CA ILE A 3 -11.11 8.44 16.63
C ILE A 3 -10.18 8.35 15.40
N SER A 4 -10.32 9.24 14.43
CA SER A 4 -9.47 9.22 13.22
C SER A 4 -8.05 9.73 13.48
N LEU A 5 -7.76 10.33 14.63
CA LEU A 5 -6.40 10.73 15.02
C LEU A 5 -5.60 9.56 15.62
N ILE A 6 -6.28 8.54 16.16
CA ILE A 6 -5.62 7.40 16.82
C ILE A 6 -4.63 6.67 15.89
N PRO A 7 -4.97 6.29 14.64
CA PRO A 7 -4.02 5.62 13.75
C PRO A 7 -2.78 6.47 13.48
N VAL A 8 -2.96 7.79 13.33
CA VAL A 8 -1.89 8.75 13.05
C VAL A 8 -0.94 8.86 14.23
N VAL A 9 -1.50 9.03 15.44
CA VAL A 9 -0.72 9.11 16.67
C VAL A 9 0.06 7.82 16.89
N LEU A 10 -0.59 6.65 16.81
CA LEU A 10 0.09 5.36 16.99
C LEU A 10 1.22 5.16 15.98
N PHE A 11 0.99 5.47 14.70
CA PHE A 11 2.02 5.37 13.67
C PHE A 11 3.18 6.35 13.90
N SER A 12 2.93 7.55 14.42
CA SER A 12 4.00 8.52 14.71
C SER A 12 5.01 8.04 15.76
N PHE A 13 4.62 7.06 16.59
CA PHE A 13 5.51 6.45 17.58
C PHE A 13 6.28 5.24 17.05
N GLU A 14 5.99 4.75 15.84
CA GLU A 14 6.70 3.62 15.23
C GLU A 14 8.18 3.94 15.01
N LYS A 15 9.05 2.99 15.36
CA LYS A 15 10.50 3.12 15.20
C LYS A 15 10.88 3.35 13.74
N ILE A 16 10.27 2.61 12.82
CA ILE A 16 10.50 2.74 11.38
C ILE A 16 10.16 4.14 10.86
N PHE A 17 9.05 4.73 11.34
CA PHE A 17 8.64 6.08 10.94
C PHE A 17 9.61 7.13 11.47
N LYS A 18 9.93 7.09 12.77
CA LYS A 18 10.91 7.99 13.38
C LYS A 18 12.28 7.88 12.71
N ASN A 19 12.72 6.66 12.42
CA ASN A 19 14.03 6.45 11.81
C ASN A 19 14.11 7.05 10.40
N GLN A 20 13.05 6.91 9.60
CA GLN A 20 13.00 7.50 8.27
C GLN A 20 12.83 9.01 8.28
N LEU A 21 12.29 9.62 9.34
CA LEU A 21 12.20 11.08 9.44
C LEU A 21 13.49 11.72 9.96
N ILE A 22 14.13 11.11 10.96
CA ILE A 22 15.21 11.76 11.72
C ILE A 22 16.59 11.36 11.18
N TYR A 23 16.81 10.06 10.96
CA TYR A 23 18.16 9.54 10.71
C TYR A 23 18.43 9.26 9.25
N VAL A 24 17.46 8.69 8.53
CA VAL A 24 17.62 8.30 7.13
C VAL A 24 16.40 8.74 6.34
N PRO A 25 16.34 10.00 5.88
CA PRO A 25 15.26 10.48 5.01
C PRO A 25 15.19 9.65 3.73
N LEU A 26 14.19 8.76 3.66
CA LEU A 26 13.96 7.87 2.53
C LEU A 26 12.74 8.32 1.72
N LEU A 27 12.76 7.98 0.44
CA LEU A 27 11.68 8.25 -0.51
C LEU A 27 10.35 7.55 -0.15
N ASP A 28 10.40 6.53 0.70
CA ASP A 28 9.24 5.75 1.12
C ASP A 28 8.18 6.60 1.87
N ILE A 29 8.57 7.69 2.54
CA ILE A 29 7.63 8.62 3.20
C ILE A 29 6.83 9.44 2.16
N PHE A 30 7.50 9.95 1.12
CA PHE A 30 6.81 10.66 0.02
C PHE A 30 5.89 9.70 -0.73
N GLN A 31 6.35 8.46 -0.94
CA GLN A 31 5.54 7.41 -1.52
C GLN A 31 4.29 7.11 -0.67
N LEU A 32 4.42 7.00 0.65
CA LEU A 32 3.27 6.87 1.57
C LEU A 32 2.29 8.06 1.44
N PHE A 33 2.80 9.29 1.38
CA PHE A 33 1.95 10.47 1.20
C PHE A 33 1.10 10.37 -0.07
N PHE A 34 1.73 10.08 -1.22
CA PHE A 34 1.01 9.93 -2.48
C PHE A 34 0.01 8.77 -2.46
N LEU A 35 0.33 7.67 -1.78
CA LEU A 35 -0.60 6.56 -1.58
C LEU A 35 -1.85 7.01 -0.83
N LEU A 36 -1.69 7.66 0.33
CA LEU A 36 -2.81 8.07 1.17
C LEU A 36 -3.70 9.11 0.48
N VAL A 37 -3.11 10.05 -0.26
CA VAL A 37 -3.87 11.02 -1.05
C VAL A 37 -4.58 10.33 -2.22
N SER A 38 -3.94 9.36 -2.88
CA SER A 38 -4.58 8.54 -3.92
C SER A 38 -5.79 7.77 -3.35
N PHE A 39 -5.64 7.13 -2.18
CA PHE A 39 -6.75 6.46 -1.48
C PHE A 39 -7.88 7.41 -1.14
N TYR A 40 -7.56 8.62 -0.65
CA TYR A 40 -8.55 9.63 -0.33
C TYR A 40 -9.43 9.96 -1.54
N PHE A 41 -8.83 10.27 -2.69
CA PHE A 41 -9.58 10.57 -3.91
C PHE A 41 -10.34 9.36 -4.47
N PHE A 42 -9.75 8.16 -4.40
CA PHE A 42 -10.42 6.92 -4.78
C PHE A 42 -11.70 6.68 -3.96
N ILE A 43 -11.61 6.81 -2.63
CA ILE A 43 -12.73 6.68 -1.69
C ILE A 43 -13.81 7.73 -2.01
N LEU A 44 -13.42 8.98 -2.21
CA LEU A 44 -14.35 10.03 -2.63
C LEU A 44 -15.03 9.70 -3.96
N GLY A 45 -14.31 9.13 -4.92
CA GLY A 45 -14.84 8.69 -6.21
C GLY A 45 -15.88 7.57 -6.07
N ILE A 46 -15.70 6.66 -5.11
CA ILE A 46 -16.71 5.64 -4.80
C ILE A 46 -17.98 6.28 -4.22
N THR A 47 -17.84 7.25 -3.32
CA THR A 47 -18.98 7.86 -2.61
C THR A 47 -19.71 8.92 -3.44
N ASN A 48 -19.02 9.75 -4.23
CA ASN A 48 -19.59 10.89 -4.93
C ASN A 48 -19.87 10.60 -6.41
N ARG A 49 -21.14 10.34 -6.75
CA ARG A 49 -21.55 9.99 -8.12
C ARG A 49 -21.39 11.13 -9.13
N ARG A 50 -21.55 12.39 -8.74
CA ARG A 50 -21.54 13.53 -9.67
C ARG A 50 -20.13 13.87 -10.17
N LYS A 51 -19.15 13.85 -9.28
CA LYS A 51 -17.75 14.19 -9.58
C LYS A 51 -16.86 12.96 -9.79
N LYS A 52 -17.46 11.79 -10.02
CA LYS A 52 -16.77 10.51 -9.99
C LYS A 52 -15.57 10.48 -10.93
N PHE A 53 -15.76 10.82 -12.21
CA PHE A 53 -14.69 10.83 -13.20
C PHE A 53 -13.48 11.68 -12.77
N ILE A 54 -13.72 12.92 -12.33
CA ILE A 54 -12.67 13.84 -11.87
C ILE A 54 -11.94 13.29 -10.64
N LEU A 55 -12.65 12.67 -9.70
CA LEU A 55 -12.05 12.09 -8.51
C LEU A 55 -11.18 10.86 -8.84
N PHE A 56 -11.58 10.03 -9.80
CA PHE A 56 -10.75 8.96 -10.32
C PHE A 56 -9.51 9.49 -11.07
N ALA A 57 -9.65 10.60 -11.81
CA ALA A 57 -8.52 11.28 -12.43
C ALA A 57 -7.50 11.78 -11.40
N PHE A 58 -7.94 12.43 -10.31
CA PHE A 58 -7.04 12.81 -9.22
C PHE A 58 -6.43 11.59 -8.52
N SER A 59 -7.20 10.54 -8.26
CA SER A 59 -6.66 9.29 -7.71
C SER A 59 -5.52 8.75 -8.58
N ASN A 60 -5.70 8.72 -9.90
CA ASN A 60 -4.68 8.25 -10.85
C ASN A 60 -3.51 9.24 -11.02
N LEU A 61 -3.73 10.54 -10.89
CA LEU A 61 -2.65 11.54 -10.82
C LEU A 61 -1.70 11.24 -9.65
N PHE A 62 -2.25 11.06 -8.45
CA PHE A 62 -1.46 10.73 -7.27
C PHE A 62 -0.87 9.32 -7.31
N LEU A 63 -1.53 8.37 -7.97
CA LEU A 63 -0.93 7.06 -8.28
C LEU A 63 0.29 7.22 -9.20
N GLY A 64 0.23 8.12 -10.19
CA GLY A 64 1.37 8.46 -11.02
C GLY A 64 2.56 8.97 -10.21
N PHE A 65 2.33 9.90 -9.27
CA PHE A 65 3.38 10.37 -8.36
C PHE A 65 3.94 9.26 -7.46
N PHE A 66 3.07 8.39 -6.93
CA PHE A 66 3.47 7.20 -6.16
C PHE A 66 4.41 6.29 -6.96
N ILE A 67 4.05 5.96 -8.19
CA ILE A 67 4.83 5.08 -9.09
C ILE A 67 6.17 5.72 -9.45
N SER A 68 6.18 7.04 -9.67
CA SER A 68 7.37 7.80 -10.04
C SER A 68 8.40 7.91 -8.92
N THR A 69 8.03 7.63 -7.67
CA THR A 69 8.90 7.84 -6.50
C THR A 69 9.98 6.75 -6.36
N LYS A 70 9.69 5.49 -6.71
CA LYS A 70 10.64 4.39 -6.46
C LYS A 70 10.53 3.24 -7.47
N PHE A 71 9.47 2.44 -7.37
CA PHE A 71 9.35 1.21 -8.15
C PHE A 71 7.96 1.06 -8.73
N PHE A 72 7.86 1.06 -10.06
CA PHE A 72 6.58 1.11 -10.76
C PHE A 72 5.65 -0.08 -10.44
N ILE A 73 6.23 -1.25 -10.14
CA ILE A 73 5.48 -2.47 -9.83
C ILE A 73 4.68 -2.32 -8.53
N THR A 74 5.15 -1.53 -7.57
CA THR A 74 4.33 -1.22 -6.39
C THR A 74 3.04 -0.51 -6.78
N GLY A 75 3.03 0.25 -7.88
CA GLY A 75 1.81 0.82 -8.48
C GLY A 75 0.81 -0.20 -8.95
N LEU A 76 1.27 -1.34 -9.49
CA LEU A 76 0.38 -2.43 -9.89
C LEU A 76 -0.37 -3.02 -8.69
N THR A 77 0.24 -3.04 -7.50
CA THR A 77 -0.45 -3.49 -6.29
C THR A 77 -1.58 -2.53 -5.90
N VAL A 78 -1.36 -1.22 -6.04
CA VAL A 78 -2.35 -0.18 -5.76
C VAL A 78 -3.48 -0.22 -6.79
N PHE A 79 -3.14 -0.25 -8.07
CA PHE A 79 -4.11 -0.35 -9.16
C PHE A 79 -4.92 -1.65 -9.08
N GLY A 80 -4.28 -2.78 -8.82
CA GLY A 80 -4.93 -4.06 -8.58
C GLY A 80 -5.90 -4.00 -7.40
N ALA A 81 -5.53 -3.33 -6.30
CA ALA A 81 -6.41 -3.12 -5.16
C ALA A 81 -7.62 -2.23 -5.49
N TYR A 82 -7.43 -1.16 -6.30
CA TYR A 82 -8.53 -0.34 -6.81
C TYR A 82 -9.50 -1.16 -7.65
N PHE A 83 -8.96 -1.92 -8.61
CA PHE A 83 -9.74 -2.75 -9.51
C PHE A 83 -10.54 -3.81 -8.74
N LEU A 84 -9.88 -4.57 -7.84
CA LEU A 84 -10.52 -5.58 -7.00
C LEU A 84 -11.59 -4.97 -6.08
N THR A 85 -11.33 -3.81 -5.49
CA THR A 85 -12.31 -3.11 -4.64
C THR A 85 -13.58 -2.75 -5.43
N LEU A 86 -13.43 -2.24 -6.65
CA LEU A 86 -14.57 -1.92 -7.51
C LEU A 86 -15.29 -3.17 -8.01
N LEU A 87 -14.55 -4.24 -8.31
CA LEU A 87 -15.10 -5.52 -8.73
C LEU A 87 -15.96 -6.15 -7.62
N ILE A 88 -15.43 -6.20 -6.38
CA ILE A 88 -16.17 -6.67 -5.19
C ILE A 88 -17.42 -5.82 -4.96
N ASN A 89 -17.32 -4.50 -5.16
CA ASN A 89 -18.45 -3.57 -5.05
C ASN A 89 -19.44 -3.63 -6.24
N LYS A 90 -19.13 -4.40 -7.28
CA LYS A 90 -19.87 -4.50 -8.56
C LYS A 90 -20.05 -3.13 -9.25
N ASP A 91 -19.09 -2.23 -9.08
CA ASP A 91 -19.16 -0.85 -9.58
C ASP A 91 -18.56 -0.71 -10.99
N ARG A 92 -19.28 -1.22 -12.00
CA ARG A 92 -18.83 -1.22 -13.40
C ARG A 92 -18.46 0.16 -13.93
N ARG A 93 -19.23 1.21 -13.57
CA ARG A 93 -18.91 2.59 -13.97
C ARG A 93 -17.61 3.07 -13.35
N GLY A 94 -17.36 2.73 -12.08
CA GLY A 94 -16.08 3.01 -11.43
C GLY A 94 -14.91 2.33 -12.15
N ILE A 95 -15.07 1.08 -12.60
CA ILE A 95 -14.03 0.37 -13.36
C ILE A 95 -13.73 1.09 -14.68
N VAL A 96 -14.77 1.48 -15.43
CA VAL A 96 -14.58 2.24 -16.68
C VAL A 96 -13.83 3.53 -16.40
N TYR A 97 -14.24 4.32 -15.40
CA TYR A 97 -13.55 5.56 -15.06
C TYR A 97 -12.13 5.36 -14.56
N LEU A 98 -11.88 4.31 -13.78
CA LEU A 98 -10.53 3.96 -13.34
C LEU A 98 -9.64 3.71 -14.56
N ILE A 99 -10.08 2.84 -15.49
CA ILE A 99 -9.33 2.48 -16.70
C ILE A 99 -9.13 3.69 -17.63
N THR A 100 -10.18 4.47 -17.89
CA THR A 100 -10.10 5.61 -18.80
C THR A 100 -9.24 6.74 -18.27
N THR A 101 -9.08 6.86 -16.94
CA THR A 101 -8.20 7.86 -16.32
C THR A 101 -6.80 7.33 -15.99
N THR A 102 -6.54 6.02 -16.13
CA THR A 102 -5.19 5.43 -15.96
C THR A 102 -4.09 6.10 -16.80
N PRO A 103 -4.34 6.56 -18.05
CA PRO A 103 -3.32 7.28 -18.83
C PRO A 103 -2.73 8.49 -18.10
N ILE A 104 -3.46 9.13 -17.18
CA ILE A 104 -2.93 10.23 -16.35
C ILE A 104 -1.75 9.76 -15.49
N ALA A 105 -1.85 8.59 -14.87
CA ALA A 105 -0.76 8.02 -14.06
C ALA A 105 0.49 7.76 -14.91
N ILE A 106 0.28 7.27 -16.15
CA ILE A 106 1.35 7.01 -17.13
C ILE A 106 1.99 8.33 -17.57
N ILE A 107 1.19 9.36 -17.85
CA ILE A 107 1.71 10.69 -18.22
C ILE A 107 2.55 11.27 -17.08
N VAL A 108 2.11 11.18 -15.83
CA VAL A 108 2.91 11.63 -14.67
C VAL A 108 4.23 10.87 -14.57
N LEU A 109 4.19 9.55 -14.75
CA LEU A 109 5.40 8.73 -14.79
C LEU A 109 6.34 9.21 -15.90
N LEU A 110 5.88 9.32 -17.14
CA LEU A 110 6.68 9.83 -18.27
C LEU A 110 7.18 11.26 -18.01
N SER A 111 6.38 12.08 -17.32
CA SER A 111 6.74 13.46 -16.98
C SER A 111 7.96 13.51 -16.06
N SER A 112 8.11 12.55 -15.14
CA SER A 112 9.31 12.43 -14.30
C SER A 112 10.60 12.12 -15.10
N TYR A 113 10.47 11.65 -16.34
CA TYR A 113 11.58 11.38 -17.26
C TYR A 113 11.71 12.44 -18.37
N LEU A 114 11.02 13.59 -18.29
CA LEU A 114 11.09 14.63 -19.32
C LEU A 114 12.52 15.07 -19.60
N ARG A 115 13.37 15.16 -18.58
CA ARG A 115 14.78 15.51 -18.76
C ARG A 115 15.51 14.47 -19.62
N VAL A 116 15.25 13.19 -19.41
CA VAL A 116 15.83 12.09 -20.21
C VAL A 116 15.32 12.17 -21.64
N LEU A 117 14.02 12.39 -21.85
CA LEU A 117 13.45 12.59 -23.19
C LEU A 117 14.04 13.82 -23.90
N ALA A 118 14.27 14.91 -23.17
CA ALA A 118 14.85 16.14 -23.71
C ALA A 118 16.31 15.96 -24.17
N PHE A 119 17.03 14.97 -23.63
CA PHE A 119 18.37 14.60 -24.10
C PHE A 119 18.37 13.68 -25.33
N GLY A 120 17.19 13.44 -25.95
CA GLY A 120 17.08 12.66 -27.19
C GLY A 120 16.87 11.17 -26.99
N TYR A 121 16.71 10.70 -25.75
CA TYR A 121 16.37 9.30 -25.48
C TYR A 121 14.92 9.02 -25.90
N SER A 122 14.72 7.86 -26.53
CA SER A 122 13.44 7.34 -26.98
C SER A 122 12.61 6.75 -25.83
N ILE A 123 11.29 6.66 -26.04
CA ILE A 123 10.36 5.98 -25.11
C ILE A 123 10.77 4.50 -24.91
N ARG A 124 11.33 3.86 -25.94
CA ARG A 124 11.83 2.48 -25.86
C ARG A 124 12.96 2.35 -24.83
N GLU A 125 13.87 3.32 -24.80
CA GLU A 125 14.97 3.34 -23.83
C GLU A 125 14.46 3.55 -22.41
N LEU A 126 13.44 4.40 -22.21
CA LEU A 126 12.77 4.55 -20.91
C LEU A 126 12.16 3.22 -20.41
N ILE A 127 11.49 2.48 -21.29
CA ILE A 127 10.96 1.15 -20.96
C ILE A 127 12.13 0.19 -20.64
N GLY A 128 13.25 0.32 -21.35
CA GLY A 128 14.50 -0.38 -21.04
C GLY A 128 15.02 -0.11 -19.63
N ILE A 129 14.98 1.15 -19.17
CA ILE A 129 15.33 1.53 -17.80
C ILE A 129 14.38 0.85 -16.81
N GLN A 130 13.06 0.90 -17.03
CA GLN A 130 12.10 0.24 -16.13
C GLN A 130 12.33 -1.28 -16.05
N LYS A 131 12.63 -1.92 -17.19
CA LYS A 131 13.00 -3.34 -17.24
C LYS A 131 14.27 -3.60 -16.42
N TRP A 132 15.28 -2.75 -16.55
CA TRP A 132 16.53 -2.91 -15.80
C TRP A 132 16.32 -2.75 -14.30
N VAL A 133 15.52 -1.76 -13.87
CA VAL A 133 15.12 -1.59 -12.46
C VAL A 133 14.40 -2.84 -11.96
N TYR A 134 13.50 -3.44 -12.75
CA TYR A 134 12.84 -4.70 -12.40
C TYR A 134 13.83 -5.86 -12.24
N LEU A 135 14.74 -6.05 -13.21
CA LEU A 135 15.72 -7.12 -13.17
C LEU A 135 16.70 -6.97 -11.99
N TYR A 136 17.11 -5.74 -11.69
CA TYR A 136 17.94 -5.43 -10.53
C TYR A 136 17.26 -5.82 -9.20
N HIS A 137 15.93 -5.65 -9.11
CA HIS A 137 15.19 -6.07 -7.94
C HIS A 137 14.97 -7.59 -7.84
N ASN A 138 15.06 -8.31 -8.97
CA ASN A 138 14.91 -9.77 -9.04
C ASN A 138 16.22 -10.55 -8.93
N SER A 139 17.38 -9.90 -9.00
CA SER A 139 18.69 -10.57 -8.99
C SER A 139 19.15 -11.03 -7.59
N PHE A 140 18.44 -10.65 -6.52
CA PHE A 140 18.73 -11.08 -5.16
C PHE A 140 17.97 -12.36 -4.81
N LEU A 141 18.53 -13.20 -3.92
CA LEU A 141 17.89 -14.42 -3.43
C LEU A 141 16.48 -14.12 -2.89
N ILE A 142 15.47 -14.56 -3.65
CA ILE A 142 14.06 -14.47 -3.27
C ILE A 142 13.73 -15.75 -2.51
N PHE A 143 13.64 -15.66 -1.19
CA PHE A 143 12.98 -16.68 -0.39
C PHE A 143 11.48 -16.37 -0.38
N PRO A 144 10.63 -17.19 -1.04
CA PRO A 144 9.19 -16.99 -0.99
C PRO A 144 8.71 -16.99 0.46
N PHE A 145 7.74 -16.14 0.75
CA PHE A 145 7.14 -15.97 2.07
C PHE A 145 8.10 -15.44 3.15
N SER A 146 9.29 -14.96 2.80
CA SER A 146 10.26 -14.37 3.75
C SER A 146 9.76 -13.09 4.45
N ILE A 147 8.74 -12.43 3.91
CA ILE A 147 8.07 -11.31 4.57
C ILE A 147 7.41 -11.70 5.91
N TRP A 148 6.87 -12.92 6.02
CA TRP A 148 6.07 -13.32 7.17
C TRP A 148 6.91 -13.53 8.43
N PRO A 149 8.07 -14.24 8.37
CA PRO A 149 8.95 -14.32 9.53
C PRO A 149 9.48 -12.97 10.01
N LEU A 150 9.70 -12.03 9.09
CA LEU A 150 10.11 -10.67 9.45
C LEU A 150 8.98 -9.93 10.18
N LEU A 151 7.77 -9.93 9.61
CA LEU A 151 6.61 -9.27 10.21
C LEU A 151 6.25 -9.87 11.57
N LEU A 152 6.22 -11.19 11.68
CA LEU A 152 5.70 -11.89 12.86
C LEU A 152 6.74 -12.14 13.96
N PHE A 153 8.01 -12.38 13.57
CA PHE A 153 9.02 -12.91 14.49
C PHE A 153 10.36 -12.14 14.45
N ASN A 154 10.43 -11.01 13.74
CA ASN A 154 11.67 -10.26 13.52
C ASN A 154 12.82 -11.10 12.92
N LYS A 155 12.50 -12.08 12.08
CA LYS A 155 13.51 -12.90 11.36
C LYS A 155 13.66 -12.39 9.94
N TRP A 156 14.71 -11.62 9.71
CA TRP A 156 15.01 -11.04 8.40
C TRP A 156 15.97 -11.94 7.61
N TYR A 157 15.47 -12.54 6.55
CA TYR A 157 16.30 -13.30 5.61
C TYR A 157 17.05 -12.34 4.69
N VAL A 158 18.37 -12.38 4.76
CA VAL A 158 19.26 -11.50 4.00
C VAL A 158 20.21 -12.31 3.13
N TRP A 159 20.61 -11.73 2.01
CA TRP A 159 21.63 -12.29 1.11
C TRP A 159 23.02 -11.72 1.38
N PHE A 160 23.13 -10.78 2.33
CA PHE A 160 24.35 -10.07 2.68
C PHE A 160 24.72 -10.30 4.16
N GLY A 161 26.00 -10.16 4.49
CA GLY A 161 26.55 -10.37 5.83
C GLY A 161 26.86 -11.84 6.14
N ASP A 162 27.33 -12.09 7.37
CA ASP A 162 27.86 -13.41 7.77
C ASP A 162 26.77 -14.42 8.15
N LYS A 163 25.53 -13.95 8.35
CA LYS A 163 24.40 -14.78 8.79
C LYS A 163 23.25 -14.69 7.80
N PRO A 164 22.63 -15.83 7.42
CA PRO A 164 21.50 -15.84 6.49
C PRO A 164 20.21 -15.23 7.09
N ILE A 165 20.15 -15.14 8.42
CA ILE A 165 19.03 -14.56 9.16
C ILE A 165 19.58 -13.57 10.17
N ILE A 166 19.12 -12.33 10.08
CA ILE A 166 19.42 -11.25 11.02
C ILE A 166 18.12 -10.69 11.62
N THR A 167 18.23 -9.87 12.66
CA THR A 167 17.11 -9.16 13.26
C THR A 167 17.10 -7.70 12.78
N ASP A 168 15.92 -7.13 12.58
CA ASP A 168 15.79 -5.71 12.25
C ASP A 168 15.57 -4.88 13.52
N SER A 169 16.34 -3.79 13.69
CA SER A 169 16.23 -2.89 14.84
C SER A 169 14.98 -2.00 14.82
N GLN A 170 14.39 -1.79 13.64
CA GLN A 170 13.16 -1.04 13.42
C GLN A 170 11.91 -1.86 13.71
N TRP A 171 12.04 -3.19 13.86
CA TRP A 171 10.91 -4.05 14.18
C TRP A 171 10.27 -3.68 15.52
N SER A 172 8.95 -3.81 15.57
CA SER A 172 8.13 -3.51 16.74
C SER A 172 7.09 -4.61 16.94
N ILE A 173 6.75 -4.86 18.21
CA ILE A 173 5.71 -5.82 18.59
C ILE A 173 4.31 -5.43 18.06
N THR A 174 4.13 -4.17 17.68
CA THR A 174 2.92 -3.70 17.02
C THR A 174 2.69 -4.39 15.67
N TRP A 175 3.74 -4.82 14.97
CA TRP A 175 3.62 -5.44 13.64
C TRP A 175 2.85 -6.77 13.68
N PRO A 176 3.24 -7.77 14.49
CA PRO A 176 2.47 -9.01 14.60
C PRO A 176 1.05 -8.77 15.12
N ILE A 177 0.86 -7.85 16.07
CA ILE A 177 -0.47 -7.51 16.59
C ILE A 177 -1.37 -6.98 15.47
N LEU A 178 -0.87 -6.04 14.66
CA LEU A 178 -1.60 -5.48 13.53
C LEU A 178 -1.93 -6.52 12.48
N ILE A 179 -0.99 -7.42 12.16
CA ILE A 179 -1.23 -8.53 11.22
C ILE A 179 -2.30 -9.49 11.74
N ILE A 180 -2.27 -9.86 13.03
CA ILE A 180 -3.28 -10.73 13.64
C ILE A 180 -4.66 -10.07 13.64
N ILE A 181 -4.76 -8.79 14.02
CA ILE A 181 -6.05 -8.07 13.99
C ILE A 181 -6.55 -7.93 12.56
N TYR A 182 -5.66 -7.68 11.60
CA TYR A 182 -6.00 -7.58 10.19
C TYR A 182 -6.54 -8.90 9.62
N THR A 183 -5.83 -10.02 9.82
CA THR A 183 -6.26 -11.34 9.34
C THR A 183 -7.54 -11.80 10.05
N GLY A 184 -7.65 -11.59 11.37
CA GLY A 184 -8.87 -11.82 12.12
C GLY A 184 -10.04 -10.95 11.61
N GLY A 185 -9.77 -9.69 11.28
CA GLY A 185 -10.75 -8.77 10.69
C GLY A 185 -11.27 -9.23 9.33
N LEU A 186 -10.37 -9.70 8.44
CA LEU A 186 -10.75 -10.31 7.16
C LEU A 186 -11.62 -11.56 7.36
N PHE A 187 -11.23 -12.43 8.29
CA PHE A 187 -11.99 -13.63 8.63
C PHE A 187 -13.39 -13.25 9.14
N LEU A 188 -13.49 -12.35 10.11
CA LEU A 188 -14.78 -11.89 10.64
C LEU A 188 -15.66 -11.24 9.56
N TYR A 189 -15.06 -10.49 8.62
CA TYR A 189 -15.78 -9.92 7.50
C TYR A 189 -16.33 -11.00 6.57
N PHE A 190 -15.52 -12.00 6.22
CA PHE A 190 -15.92 -13.12 5.36
C PHE A 190 -17.08 -13.92 5.97
N PHE A 191 -17.03 -14.18 7.28
CA PHE A 191 -18.11 -14.82 8.04
C PHE A 191 -19.25 -13.87 8.44
N ARG A 192 -19.30 -12.66 7.84
CA ARG A 192 -20.35 -11.64 8.02
C ARG A 192 -20.60 -11.25 9.48
N LYS A 193 -19.58 -11.35 10.33
CA LYS A 193 -19.61 -10.97 11.75
C LYS A 193 -19.34 -9.47 11.98
N ILE A 194 -18.73 -8.80 10.99
CA ILE A 194 -18.54 -7.34 10.98
C ILE A 194 -19.05 -6.74 9.68
N LYS A 195 -19.43 -5.46 9.72
CA LYS A 195 -19.88 -4.70 8.54
C LYS A 195 -18.80 -3.74 8.09
N ILE A 196 -18.33 -3.90 6.86
CA ILE A 196 -17.40 -2.98 6.21
C ILE A 196 -18.16 -2.19 5.14
N ARG A 197 -18.01 -0.86 5.15
CA ARG A 197 -18.63 -0.02 4.11
C ARG A 197 -17.89 -0.20 2.79
N LYS A 198 -18.60 -0.05 1.66
CA LYS A 198 -18.02 -0.19 0.32
C LYS A 198 -16.74 0.63 0.10
N GLN A 199 -16.71 1.85 0.62
CA GLN A 199 -15.55 2.74 0.52
C GLN A 199 -14.40 2.39 1.47
N GLU A 200 -14.64 1.63 2.54
CA GLU A 200 -13.61 1.19 3.48
C GLU A 200 -12.88 -0.06 2.98
N LEU A 201 -13.43 -0.78 1.98
CA LEU A 201 -12.87 -2.02 1.45
C LEU A 201 -11.44 -1.87 0.92
N ILE A 202 -11.07 -0.70 0.39
CA ILE A 202 -9.71 -0.48 -0.12
C ILE A 202 -8.65 -0.70 0.97
N PHE A 203 -8.95 -0.33 2.22
CA PHE A 203 -8.04 -0.53 3.34
C PHE A 203 -7.88 -2.00 3.72
N PHE A 204 -8.80 -2.88 3.32
CA PHE A 204 -8.70 -4.33 3.52
C PHE A 204 -8.08 -5.02 2.30
N VAL A 205 -8.46 -4.60 1.10
CA VAL A 205 -8.00 -5.22 -0.15
C VAL A 205 -6.53 -4.87 -0.42
N TRP A 206 -6.13 -3.61 -0.23
CA TRP A 206 -4.77 -3.20 -0.57
C TRP A 206 -3.69 -3.91 0.26
N PRO A 207 -3.77 -3.99 1.61
CA PRO A 207 -2.78 -4.74 2.37
C PRO A 207 -2.70 -6.21 1.94
N ALA A 208 -3.82 -6.84 1.55
CA ALA A 208 -3.81 -8.22 1.05
C ALA A 208 -3.00 -8.34 -0.24
N VAL A 209 -3.29 -7.47 -1.22
CA VAL A 209 -2.57 -7.46 -2.52
C VAL A 209 -1.09 -7.11 -2.32
N TYR A 210 -0.80 -6.15 -1.44
CA TYR A 210 0.57 -5.72 -1.14
C TYR A 210 1.39 -6.81 -0.44
N LEU A 211 0.82 -7.46 0.58
CA LEU A 211 1.46 -8.57 1.29
C LEU A 211 1.62 -9.80 0.38
N PHE A 212 0.63 -10.08 -0.47
CA PHE A 212 0.74 -11.13 -1.48
C PHE A 212 1.91 -10.84 -2.43
N PHE A 213 1.98 -9.63 -2.98
CA PHE A 213 3.09 -9.22 -3.85
C PHE A 213 4.45 -9.38 -3.16
N HIS A 214 4.60 -8.87 -1.93
CA HIS A 214 5.84 -8.99 -1.18
C HIS A 214 6.14 -10.41 -0.68
N SER A 215 5.18 -11.34 -0.72
CA SER A 215 5.45 -12.75 -0.42
C SER A 215 6.29 -13.41 -1.50
N PHE A 216 6.33 -12.87 -2.72
CA PHE A 216 7.13 -13.40 -3.82
C PHE A 216 8.34 -12.53 -4.17
N GLY A 217 8.58 -11.47 -3.40
CA GLY A 217 9.69 -10.54 -3.61
C GLY A 217 10.63 -10.51 -2.42
N GLN A 218 11.69 -9.73 -2.55
CA GLN A 218 12.57 -9.45 -1.42
C GLN A 218 11.87 -8.52 -0.42
N ALA A 219 11.75 -8.98 0.84
CA ALA A 219 11.21 -8.18 1.91
C ALA A 219 12.32 -7.36 2.59
N PHE A 220 12.14 -6.05 2.63
CA PHE A 220 12.91 -5.15 3.50
C PHE A 220 11.92 -4.50 4.47
N SER A 221 12.34 -4.35 5.73
CA SER A 221 11.55 -3.68 6.78
C SER A 221 11.04 -2.31 6.36
N ARG A 222 11.89 -1.52 5.67
CA ARG A 222 11.55 -0.17 5.19
C ARG A 222 10.26 -0.11 4.37
N TYR A 223 9.88 -1.17 3.65
CA TYR A 223 8.66 -1.21 2.84
C TYR A 223 7.40 -1.20 3.71
N PHE A 224 7.50 -1.61 4.99
CA PHE A 224 6.36 -1.61 5.90
C PHE A 224 5.94 -0.22 6.36
N VAL A 225 6.76 0.82 6.13
CA VAL A 225 6.35 2.20 6.41
C VAL A 225 5.09 2.58 5.63
N ILE A 226 4.89 2.00 4.44
CA ILE A 226 3.72 2.24 3.60
C ILE A 226 2.53 1.39 4.07
N LEU A 227 2.80 0.18 4.59
CA LEU A 227 1.80 -0.81 5.01
C LEU A 227 1.20 -0.53 6.39
N ILE A 228 2.04 -0.33 7.40
CA ILE A 228 1.67 -0.19 8.81
C ILE A 228 0.59 0.88 9.06
N PRO A 229 0.64 2.11 8.49
CA PRO A 229 -0.40 3.10 8.75
C PRO A 229 -1.78 2.64 8.26
N VAL A 230 -1.85 1.89 7.16
CA VAL A 230 -3.10 1.29 6.68
C VAL A 230 -3.57 0.18 7.61
N LEU A 231 -2.66 -0.65 8.12
CA LEU A 231 -3.00 -1.68 9.10
C LEU A 231 -3.54 -1.08 10.40
N TYR A 232 -3.02 0.05 10.87
CA TYR A 232 -3.58 0.77 12.02
C TYR A 232 -5.03 1.23 11.77
N ILE A 233 -5.31 1.77 10.57
CA ILE A 233 -6.68 2.16 10.19
C ILE A 233 -7.62 0.94 10.26
N VAL A 234 -7.19 -0.20 9.69
CA VAL A 234 -7.98 -1.43 9.72
C VAL A 234 -8.17 -1.94 11.15
N ALA A 235 -7.11 -1.98 11.95
CA ALA A 235 -7.16 -2.50 13.31
C ALA A 235 -8.17 -1.74 14.17
N ILE A 236 -8.13 -0.40 14.14
CA ILE A 236 -9.08 0.44 14.88
C ILE A 236 -10.51 0.23 14.37
N LYS A 237 -10.69 0.12 13.05
CA LYS A 237 -12.01 -0.17 12.47
C LYS A 237 -12.56 -1.51 12.94
N VAL A 238 -11.75 -2.58 12.92
CA VAL A 238 -12.13 -3.92 13.36
C VAL A 238 -12.52 -3.93 14.84
N ILE A 239 -11.71 -3.31 15.71
CA ILE A 239 -12.00 -3.19 17.15
C ILE A 239 -13.34 -2.49 17.38
N ILE A 240 -13.59 -1.37 16.69
CA ILE A 240 -14.85 -0.62 16.83
C ILE A 240 -16.05 -1.47 16.42
N GLU A 241 -15.97 -2.20 15.31
CA GLU A 241 -17.08 -3.03 14.86
C GLU A 241 -17.32 -4.23 15.79
N ILE A 242 -16.27 -4.83 16.36
CA ILE A 242 -16.42 -5.89 17.37
C ILE A 242 -17.15 -5.37 18.61
N ILE A 243 -16.75 -4.20 19.13
CA ILE A 243 -17.39 -3.59 20.31
C ILE A 243 -18.87 -3.29 20.03
N LYS A 244 -19.20 -2.77 18.84
CA LYS A 244 -20.59 -2.50 18.44
C LYS A 244 -21.41 -3.77 18.38
N THR A 245 -20.91 -4.80 17.69
CA THR A 245 -21.62 -6.08 17.54
C THR A 245 -21.82 -6.78 18.90
N SER A 246 -20.87 -6.66 19.83
CA SER A 246 -21.03 -7.19 21.19
C SER A 246 -22.15 -6.50 21.97
N LYS A 247 -22.28 -5.17 21.85
CA LYS A 247 -23.34 -4.39 22.53
C LYS A 247 -24.74 -4.68 22.00
N THR A 248 -24.89 -5.00 20.71
CA THR A 248 -26.22 -5.30 20.12
C THR A 248 -26.75 -6.68 20.48
N LYS A 249 -25.90 -7.58 21.00
CA LYS A 249 -26.31 -8.94 21.41
C LYS A 249 -26.70 -9.05 22.89
N LYS A 250 -26.42 -8.02 23.69
CA LYS A 250 -26.90 -7.89 25.06
C LYS A 250 -28.21 -7.12 25.04
#